data_AF-A0AAV4VR13-F1
#
_entry.id   AF-A0AAV4VR13-F1
#
_cell.length_a   1.000
_cell.length_b   1.000
_cell.length_c   1.000
_cell.angle_alpha   90.00
_cell.angle_beta   90.00
_cell.angle_gamma   90.00
#
_symmetry.space_group_name_H-M   'P 1'
#
loop_
_entity.id
_entity.type
_entity.pdbx_description
1 polymer ?
#
loop_
_entity_poly.entity_id
_entity_poly.type
_entity_poly.pdbx_seq_one_letter_code
_entity_poly.pdbx_strand_id
1 'polypeptide(L)'
;MFYKDTAEAFDDLDLAAAGKNLGLKQRLERVKNGKTFDMCGILDTDLGTQSRLLISGTMIRVRLLKAKDEFSLLAKNGTYHLHIENISLFIRKCDVSNSILVGHEKALESLWFKCLSRESKQKLSL
;
A
#
# COMPACT_ATOMS: atom_id res chain seq x y z
N MET A 1 -6.60 13.53 -3.07
CA MET A 1 -5.87 14.80 -2.81
C MET A 1 -4.64 14.89 -3.69
N PHE A 2 -4.82 14.89 -5.02
CA PHE A 2 -3.71 15.02 -5.97
C PHE A 2 -3.94 16.29 -6.80
N TYR A 3 -3.06 17.26 -6.60
CA TYR A 3 -2.94 18.44 -7.45
C TYR A 3 -1.51 18.43 -7.96
N LYS A 4 -1.31 18.68 -9.25
CA LYS A 4 0.01 18.63 -9.85
C LYS A 4 0.86 19.76 -9.28
N ASP A 5 2.00 19.42 -8.70
CA ASP A 5 2.94 20.40 -8.20
C ASP A 5 3.62 21.15 -9.36
N THR A 6 4.04 22.39 -9.09
CA THR A 6 4.77 23.21 -10.06
C THR A 6 6.18 22.63 -10.25
N ALA A 7 6.61 22.47 -11.50
CA ALA A 7 7.96 21.98 -11.81
C ALA A 7 9.02 22.88 -11.15
N GLU A 8 10.11 22.29 -10.67
CA GLU A 8 11.25 22.99 -10.01
C GLU A 8 10.92 23.72 -8.69
N ALA A 9 9.67 23.65 -8.22
CA ALA A 9 9.22 24.30 -7.00
C ALA A 9 8.56 23.31 -6.03
N PHE A 10 8.93 22.04 -6.11
CA PHE A 10 8.38 21.01 -5.21
C PHE A 10 8.81 21.24 -3.74
N ASP A 11 10.08 21.61 -3.53
CA ASP A 11 10.65 21.86 -2.20
C ASP A 11 10.21 23.21 -1.59
N ASP A 12 9.49 24.03 -2.36
CA ASP A 12 8.94 25.29 -1.87
C ASP A 12 7.69 25.03 -1.02
N LEU A 13 7.88 25.05 0.30
CA LEU A 13 6.83 24.86 1.31
C LEU A 13 6.18 26.18 1.73
N ASP A 14 6.47 27.31 1.07
CA ASP A 14 5.88 28.60 1.44
C ASP A 14 4.41 28.70 1.00
N LEU A 15 3.54 28.85 1.99
CA LEU A 15 2.10 28.99 1.80
C LEU A 15 1.68 30.44 1.48
N ALA A 16 2.64 31.38 1.47
CA ALA A 16 2.40 32.79 1.18
C ALA A 16 2.03 33.03 -0.29
N ALA A 17 1.50 34.22 -0.60
CA ALA A 17 1.15 34.60 -1.98
C ALA A 17 2.31 34.40 -2.97
N ALA A 18 3.55 34.54 -2.52
CA ALA A 18 4.78 34.35 -3.31
C ALA A 18 5.22 32.89 -3.51
N GLY A 19 4.63 31.92 -2.79
CA GLY A 19 5.00 30.50 -2.92
C GLY A 19 4.80 29.97 -4.34
N LYS A 20 5.81 29.30 -4.87
CA LYS A 20 5.86 28.83 -6.27
C LYS A 20 5.09 27.52 -6.48
N ASN A 21 4.86 26.75 -5.42
CA ASN A 21 4.11 25.50 -5.49
C ASN A 21 2.58 25.74 -5.49
N LEU A 22 1.99 25.78 -6.68
CA LEU A 22 0.55 25.99 -6.84
C LEU A 22 -0.27 24.75 -6.41
N GLY A 23 0.26 23.55 -6.62
CA GLY A 23 -0.38 22.30 -6.22
C GLY A 23 -0.51 22.19 -4.70
N LEU A 24 0.51 22.61 -3.96
CA LEU A 24 0.46 22.70 -2.50
C LEU A 24 -0.61 23.69 -2.01
N LYS A 25 -0.70 24.87 -2.62
CA LYS A 25 -1.74 25.88 -2.27
C LYS A 25 -3.16 25.34 -2.46
N GLN A 26 -3.42 24.68 -3.59
CA GLN A 26 -4.73 24.08 -3.86
C GLN A 26 -5.09 22.99 -2.85
N ARG A 27 -4.11 22.15 -2.45
CA ARG A 27 -4.28 21.15 -1.38
C ARG A 27 -4.63 21.79 -0.06
N LEU A 28 -3.91 22.84 0.34
CA LEU A 28 -4.16 23.56 1.58
C LEU A 28 -5.56 24.19 1.60
N GLU A 29 -5.93 24.90 0.54
CA GLU A 29 -7.23 25.56 0.42
C GLU A 29 -8.41 24.58 0.55
N ARG A 30 -8.22 23.33 0.11
CA ARG A 30 -9.23 22.28 0.21
C ARG A 30 -9.43 21.77 1.64
N VAL A 31 -8.39 21.79 2.47
CA VAL A 31 -8.35 21.20 3.82
C VAL A 31 -8.35 22.28 4.93
N LYS A 32 -8.22 23.55 4.57
CA LYS A 32 -8.22 24.68 5.51
C LYS A 32 -9.44 24.63 6.44
N ASN A 33 -9.25 25.07 7.68
CA ASN A 33 -10.24 25.07 8.74
C ASN A 33 -10.73 23.68 9.18
N GLY A 34 -9.89 22.65 9.01
CA GLY A 34 -10.20 21.29 9.48
C GLY A 34 -11.28 20.59 8.65
N LYS A 35 -11.39 20.93 7.36
CA LYS A 35 -12.34 20.27 6.47
C LYS A 35 -11.94 18.81 6.27
N THR A 36 -12.92 17.93 6.43
CA THR A 36 -12.77 16.52 6.08
C THR A 36 -12.78 16.36 4.56
N PHE A 37 -12.09 15.34 4.09
CA PHE A 37 -12.05 14.98 2.68
C PHE A 37 -11.90 13.48 2.54
N ASP A 38 -12.57 12.92 1.54
CA ASP A 38 -12.47 11.51 1.22
C ASP A 38 -11.46 11.30 0.10
N MET A 39 -10.71 10.19 0.18
CA MET A 39 -9.85 9.72 -0.89
C MET A 39 -10.13 8.25 -1.17
N CYS A 40 -10.15 7.92 -2.46
CA CYS A 40 -10.15 6.56 -2.93
C CYS A 40 -9.01 6.41 -3.94
N GLY A 41 -8.28 5.31 -3.83
CA GLY A 41 -7.14 5.01 -4.68
C GLY A 41 -6.82 3.53 -4.62
N ILE A 42 -6.04 3.08 -5.60
CA ILE A 42 -5.51 1.73 -5.61
C ILE A 42 -4.40 1.68 -4.56
N LEU A 43 -4.46 0.68 -3.68
CA LEU A 43 -3.35 0.38 -2.79
C LEU A 43 -2.29 -0.38 -3.60
N ASP A 44 -1.25 0.35 -4.02
CA ASP A 44 -0.14 -0.26 -4.75
C ASP A 44 0.72 -1.09 -3.78
N THR A 45 0.71 -2.40 -3.98
CA THR A 45 1.49 -3.37 -3.23
C THR A 45 1.91 -4.48 -4.18
N ASP A 46 3.11 -5.03 -3.96
CA ASP A 46 3.62 -6.13 -4.79
C ASP A 46 2.67 -7.34 -4.82
N LEU A 47 1.93 -7.56 -3.73
CA LEU A 47 0.93 -8.62 -3.64
C LEU A 47 -0.32 -8.37 -4.49
N GLY A 48 -0.67 -7.11 -4.75
CA GLY A 48 -1.80 -6.71 -5.59
C GLY A 48 -1.46 -6.59 -7.08
N THR A 49 -0.18 -6.43 -7.42
CA THR A 49 0.31 -6.25 -8.80
C THR A 49 0.89 -7.52 -9.43
N GLN A 50 1.12 -8.57 -8.63
CA GLN A 50 1.57 -9.86 -9.16
C GLN A 50 0.53 -10.51 -10.09
N SER A 51 1.01 -11.20 -11.13
CA SER A 51 0.17 -11.93 -12.10
C SER A 51 -0.40 -13.26 -11.58
N ARG A 52 -0.09 -13.63 -10.34
CA ARG A 52 -0.45 -14.92 -9.74
C ARG A 52 -1.43 -14.74 -8.58
N LEU A 53 -2.40 -15.64 -8.52
CA LEU A 53 -3.33 -15.72 -7.41
C LEU A 53 -2.63 -16.29 -6.16
N LEU A 54 -3.07 -15.82 -5.01
CA LEU A 54 -2.65 -16.34 -3.73
C LEU A 54 -3.25 -17.73 -3.51
N ILE A 55 -2.47 -18.62 -2.92
CA ILE A 55 -2.89 -20.00 -2.64
C ILE A 55 -4.02 -19.97 -1.60
N SER A 56 -5.07 -20.76 -1.83
CA SER A 56 -6.18 -20.90 -0.89
C SER A 56 -5.68 -21.34 0.49
N GLY A 57 -6.23 -20.75 1.56
CA GLY A 57 -5.81 -21.04 2.93
C GLY A 57 -4.58 -20.26 3.42
N THR A 58 -3.98 -19.39 2.59
CA THR A 58 -2.90 -18.50 3.04
C THR A 58 -3.46 -17.38 3.91
N MET A 59 -3.06 -17.32 5.17
CA MET A 59 -3.42 -16.21 6.07
C MET A 59 -2.58 -14.96 5.73
N ILE A 60 -3.24 -13.86 5.35
CA ILE A 60 -2.58 -12.59 5.07
C ILE A 60 -2.99 -11.55 6.10
N ARG A 61 -1.99 -10.95 6.74
CA ARG A 61 -2.18 -9.84 7.68
C ARG A 61 -1.66 -8.56 7.05
N VAL A 62 -2.57 -7.64 6.73
CA VAL A 62 -2.21 -6.31 6.22
C VAL A 62 -2.18 -5.32 7.38
N ARG A 63 -1.09 -4.55 7.50
CA ARG A 63 -0.97 -3.44 8.44
C ARG A 63 -0.65 -2.17 7.66
N LEU A 64 -1.56 -1.20 7.69
CA LEU A 64 -1.32 0.12 7.13
C LEU A 64 -0.86 1.04 8.26
N LEU A 65 0.32 1.64 8.09
CA LEU A 65 0.89 2.59 9.05
C LEU A 65 0.79 3.99 8.46
N LYS A 66 0.28 4.93 9.25
CA LYS A 66 0.25 6.34 8.85
C LYS A 66 1.67 6.89 8.89
N ALA A 67 2.09 7.58 7.83
CA ALA A 67 3.33 8.33 7.82
C ALA A 67 3.25 9.55 8.76
N LYS A 68 4.38 10.21 8.98
CA LYS A 68 4.43 11.46 9.76
C LYS A 68 3.60 12.55 9.09
N ASP A 69 2.87 13.34 9.89
CA ASP A 69 1.96 14.39 9.38
C ASP A 69 2.67 15.42 8.51
N GLU A 70 3.90 15.78 8.89
CA GLU A 70 4.78 16.68 8.13
C GLU A 70 5.00 16.17 6.70
N PHE A 71 5.24 14.86 6.56
CA PHE A 71 5.45 14.22 5.27
C PHE A 71 4.16 14.11 4.47
N SER A 72 3.06 13.70 5.10
CA SER A 72 1.77 13.50 4.42
C SER A 72 1.16 14.79 3.89
N LEU A 73 1.38 15.93 4.56
CA LEU A 73 0.81 17.22 4.16
C LEU A 73 1.81 18.13 3.44
N LEU A 74 3.09 17.75 3.31
CA LEU A 74 4.17 18.60 2.80
C LEU A 74 4.12 19.99 3.45
N ALA A 75 4.04 20.02 4.77
CA ALA A 75 3.88 21.25 5.54
C ALA A 75 5.06 21.46 6.48
N LYS A 76 5.47 22.73 6.64
CA LYS A 76 6.50 23.12 7.60
C LYS A 76 6.00 22.89 9.03
N ASN A 77 6.90 22.43 9.90
CA ASN A 77 6.58 21.91 11.23
C ASN A 77 5.68 22.83 12.08
N GLY A 78 4.63 22.25 12.68
CA GLY A 78 4.04 22.71 13.94
C GLY A 78 2.54 23.00 13.96
N THR A 79 1.88 23.22 12.82
CA THR A 79 0.50 23.76 12.81
C THR A 79 -0.55 22.85 12.17
N TYR A 80 -0.16 21.73 11.60
CA TYR A 80 -1.07 20.84 10.89
C TYR A 80 -1.06 19.43 11.47
N HIS A 81 -2.25 18.89 11.70
CA HIS A 81 -2.48 17.53 12.17
C HIS A 81 -3.37 16.79 11.18
N LEU A 82 -2.96 15.58 10.81
CA LEU A 82 -3.76 14.71 9.96
C LEU A 82 -4.39 13.62 10.82
N HIS A 83 -5.69 13.75 11.05
CA HIS A 83 -6.50 12.73 11.72
C HIS A 83 -7.24 11.88 10.70
N ILE A 84 -7.19 10.56 10.86
CA ILE A 84 -7.91 9.63 10.01
C ILE A 84 -9.21 9.28 10.72
N GLU A 85 -10.34 9.70 10.15
CA GLU A 85 -11.66 9.43 10.72
C GLU A 85 -12.15 8.02 10.37
N ASN A 86 -12.02 7.62 9.10
CA ASN A 86 -12.46 6.31 8.64
C ASN A 86 -11.53 5.77 7.53
N ILE A 87 -11.31 4.46 7.52
CA ILE A 87 -10.55 3.74 6.48
C ILE A 87 -11.32 2.49 6.11
N SER A 88 -11.52 2.24 4.82
CA SER A 88 -12.07 1.00 4.30
C SER A 88 -11.15 0.45 3.21
N LEU A 89 -10.87 -0.85 3.25
CA LEU A 89 -10.08 -1.55 2.25
C LEU A 89 -10.98 -2.55 1.51
N PHE A 90 -11.10 -2.38 0.20
CA PHE A 90 -11.87 -3.27 -0.66
C PHE A 90 -10.93 -4.23 -1.38
N ILE A 91 -11.07 -5.53 -1.11
CA ILE A 91 -10.29 -6.59 -1.76
C ILE A 91 -11.23 -7.38 -2.66
N ARG A 92 -10.82 -7.60 -3.91
CA ARG A 92 -11.55 -8.48 -4.83
C ARG A 92 -11.15 -9.93 -4.56
N LYS A 93 -12.14 -10.76 -4.24
CA LYS A 93 -11.97 -12.22 -4.23
C LYS A 93 -12.22 -12.76 -5.64
N CYS A 94 -11.32 -13.58 -6.13
CA CYS A 94 -11.49 -14.32 -7.39
C CYS A 94 -11.85 -15.77 -7.05
N ASP A 95 -13.01 -16.24 -7.53
CA ASP A 95 -13.39 -17.63 -7.41
C ASP A 95 -12.80 -18.41 -8.60
N VAL A 96 -12.03 -19.45 -8.28
CA VAL A 96 -11.28 -20.25 -9.24
C VAL A 96 -11.96 -21.63 -9.38
N SER A 97 -11.89 -22.25 -10.56
CA SER A 97 -12.47 -23.58 -10.76
C SER A 97 -11.82 -24.65 -9.86
N ASN A 98 -12.62 -25.63 -9.44
CA ASN A 98 -12.14 -26.71 -8.57
C ASN A 98 -10.97 -27.51 -9.15
N SER A 99 -10.89 -27.66 -10.47
CA SER A 99 -9.77 -28.37 -11.12
C SER A 99 -8.43 -27.71 -10.85
N ILE A 100 -8.39 -26.38 -10.78
CA ILE A 100 -7.18 -25.61 -10.48
C ILE A 100 -6.83 -25.75 -9.00
N LEU A 101 -7.81 -25.73 -8.09
CA LEU A 101 -7.61 -25.94 -6.66
C LEU A 101 -6.97 -27.31 -6.37
N VAL A 102 -7.51 -28.39 -6.97
CA VAL A 102 -6.94 -29.75 -6.84
C VAL A 102 -5.52 -29.81 -7.43
N GLY A 103 -5.27 -29.09 -8.53
CA GLY A 103 -3.94 -28.96 -9.10
C GLY A 103 -2.95 -28.32 -8.12
N HIS A 104 -3.36 -27.25 -7.43
CA HIS A 104 -2.54 -26.61 -6.39
C HIS A 104 -2.26 -27.52 -5.20
N GLU A 105 -3.25 -28.27 -4.71
CA GLU A 105 -3.07 -29.24 -3.62
C GLU A 105 -2.01 -30.30 -3.96
N LYS A 106 -2.14 -30.95 -5.13
CA LYS A 106 -1.16 -31.93 -5.60
C LYS A 106 0.24 -31.33 -5.80
N ALA A 107 0.30 -30.10 -6.31
CA ALA A 107 1.57 -29.41 -6.48
C ALA A 107 2.25 -29.15 -5.12
N LEU A 108 1.49 -28.72 -4.10
CA LEU A 108 1.99 -28.51 -2.75
C LEU A 108 2.48 -29.80 -2.09
N GLU A 109 1.73 -30.90 -2.21
CA GLU A 109 2.15 -32.21 -1.74
C GLU A 109 3.51 -32.61 -2.35
N SER A 110 3.64 -32.49 -3.68
CA SER A 110 4.88 -32.86 -4.38
C SER A 110 6.08 -31.99 -4.00
N LEU A 111 5.87 -30.69 -3.80
CA LEU A 111 6.90 -29.73 -3.44
C LEU A 111 7.36 -29.92 -1.99
N TRP A 112 6.44 -30.17 -1.06
CA TRP A 112 6.76 -30.44 0.34
C TRP A 112 7.60 -31.72 0.50
N PHE A 113 7.22 -32.80 -0.18
CA PHE A 113 8.03 -34.03 -0.20
C PHE A 113 9.45 -33.76 -0.73
N LYS A 114 9.59 -32.90 -1.73
CA LYS A 114 10.90 -32.58 -2.31
C LYS A 114 11.77 -31.72 -1.38
N CYS A 115 11.20 -30.71 -0.72
CA CYS A 115 11.90 -29.88 0.28
C CYS A 115 12.35 -30.70 1.50
N LEU A 116 11.46 -31.51 2.09
CA LEU A 116 11.77 -32.37 3.23
C LEU A 116 12.85 -33.42 2.89
N SER A 117 12.83 -33.97 1.67
CA SER A 117 13.88 -34.89 1.22
C SER A 117 15.26 -34.22 1.04
N ARG A 118 15.26 -32.91 0.76
CA ARG A 118 16.49 -32.14 0.53
C ARG A 118 17.15 -31.73 1.84
N GLU A 119 16.37 -31.34 2.85
CA GLU A 119 16.86 -31.10 4.21
C GLU A 119 17.39 -32.37 4.89
N SER A 120 16.73 -33.52 4.69
CA SER A 120 17.19 -34.78 5.25
C SER A 120 18.51 -35.25 4.61
N LYS A 121 18.70 -35.05 3.29
CA LYS A 121 19.98 -35.34 2.63
C LYS A 121 21.12 -34.39 3.04
N GLN A 122 20.84 -33.12 3.34
CA GLN A 122 21.86 -32.18 3.83
C GLN A 122 22.29 -32.46 5.29
N LYS A 123 21.40 -32.98 6.14
CA LYS A 123 21.74 -33.40 7.51
C LYS A 123 22.54 -34.70 7.59
N LEU A 124 22.47 -35.55 6.56
CA LEU A 124 23.22 -36.81 6.46
C LEU A 124 24.63 -36.65 5.85
N SER A 125 25.01 -35.45 5.43
CA SER A 125 26.31 -35.14 4.80
C SER A 125 27.23 -34.29 5.69
N LEU A 126 27.00 -34.28 7.01
CA LEU A 126 27.88 -33.74 8.05
C LEU A 126 28.23 -34.88 9.01
#